data_AF-A0ABD0PNX5-F1
#
_entry.id   AF-A0ABD0PNX5-F1
#
_cell.length_a   1.000
_cell.length_b   1.000
_cell.length_c   1.000
_cell.angle_alpha   90.00
_cell.angle_beta   90.00
_cell.angle_gamma   90.00
#
_symmetry.space_group_name_H-M   'P 1'
#
loop_
_entity.id
_entity.type
_entity.pdbx_description
1 polymer ?
#
loop_
_entity_poly.entity_id
_entity_poly.type
_entity_poly.pdbx_seq_one_letter_code
_entity_poly.pdbx_strand_id
1 'polypeptide(L)'
;VSLELSNATVTYEHTRHSPESLAEAIEDMGFECSLTNAMSTPVQTETKVFSKAGCSTDSIQQARSALAQTKGVVETEESAGDQSLAVTFVPSLVSVERLGEVMSCLVPDAQEGPSPRSSSGVEAVKMRIEGMVCLSCTTTIEGKIGKLKGVEKIK
;
A
#
# COMPACT_ATOMS: atom_id res chain seq x y z
N VAL A 1 -2.54 20.30 7.08
CA VAL A 1 -1.13 20.10 7.46
C VAL A 1 -1.00 20.45 8.94
N SER A 2 -0.09 19.84 9.70
CA SER A 2 0.02 20.09 11.15
C SER A 2 1.23 20.96 11.47
N LEU A 3 1.00 22.22 11.85
CA LEU A 3 2.04 23.16 12.32
C LEU A 3 2.74 22.65 13.59
N GLU A 4 1.98 22.12 14.54
CA GLU A 4 2.50 21.62 15.81
C GLU A 4 3.52 20.49 15.64
N LEU A 5 3.32 19.66 14.61
CA LEU A 5 4.18 18.52 14.33
C LEU A 5 5.11 18.75 13.14
N SER A 6 5.02 19.91 12.47
CA SER A 6 5.73 20.22 11.21
C SER A 6 5.63 19.08 10.20
N ASN A 7 4.43 18.50 10.07
CA ASN A 7 4.18 17.35 9.19
C ASN A 7 3.02 17.63 8.24
N ALA A 8 3.14 17.14 7.02
CA ALA A 8 2.09 17.06 6.03
C ALA A 8 1.81 15.60 5.66
N THR A 9 0.54 15.26 5.49
CA THR A 9 0.10 13.99 4.94
C THR A 9 -0.53 14.26 3.59
N VAL A 10 0.05 13.69 2.54
CA VAL A 10 -0.41 13.83 1.16
C VAL A 10 -0.96 12.50 0.69
N THR A 11 -2.21 12.51 0.24
CA THR A 11 -2.90 11.41 -0.39
C THR A 11 -2.84 11.60 -1.90
N TYR A 12 -2.24 10.67 -2.62
CA TYR A 12 -1.92 10.79 -4.04
C TYR A 12 -2.04 9.45 -4.78
N GLU A 13 -2.22 9.50 -6.09
CA GLU A 13 -2.14 8.33 -6.96
C GLU A 13 -0.68 7.89 -7.16
N HIS A 14 -0.31 6.70 -6.65
CA HIS A 14 1.03 6.09 -6.78
C HIS A 14 1.41 5.73 -8.23
N THR A 15 0.44 5.75 -9.14
CA THR A 15 0.63 5.62 -10.59
C THR A 15 1.09 6.93 -11.23
N ARG A 16 0.91 8.07 -10.55
CA ARG A 16 1.11 9.42 -11.08
C ARG A 16 2.19 10.19 -10.35
N HIS A 17 2.33 9.98 -9.04
CA HIS A 17 3.33 10.63 -8.20
C HIS A 17 4.07 9.58 -7.38
N SER A 18 5.28 9.93 -7.00
CA SER A 18 6.07 9.22 -5.98
C SER A 18 6.21 10.14 -4.76
N PRO A 19 6.49 9.59 -3.57
CA PRO A 19 6.70 10.41 -2.39
C PRO A 19 7.85 11.39 -2.58
N GLU A 20 8.92 10.97 -3.28
CA GLU A 20 10.06 11.82 -3.65
C GLU A 20 9.64 12.98 -4.54
N SER A 21 8.80 12.75 -5.57
CA SER A 21 8.33 13.82 -6.45
C SER A 21 7.46 14.86 -5.71
N LEU A 22 6.65 14.40 -4.73
CA LEU A 22 5.89 15.31 -3.88
C LEU A 22 6.78 16.12 -2.94
N ALA A 23 7.87 15.52 -2.43
CA ALA A 23 8.86 16.23 -1.62
C ALA A 23 9.62 17.28 -2.45
N GLU A 24 10.06 16.93 -3.65
CA GLU A 24 10.73 17.85 -4.58
C GLU A 24 9.84 19.06 -4.91
N ALA A 25 8.53 18.85 -5.11
CA ALA A 25 7.60 19.94 -5.32
C ALA A 25 7.53 20.91 -4.13
N ILE A 26 7.66 20.41 -2.89
CA ILE A 26 7.67 21.23 -1.67
C ILE A 26 9.01 21.97 -1.54
N GLU A 27 10.12 21.32 -1.90
CA GLU A 27 11.46 21.90 -1.92
C GLU A 27 11.61 23.01 -2.96
N ASP A 28 11.03 22.87 -4.15
CA ASP A 28 10.97 23.91 -5.19
C ASP A 28 10.26 25.19 -4.68
N MET A 29 9.35 25.05 -3.71
CA MET A 29 8.69 26.19 -3.07
C MET A 29 9.55 26.88 -1.99
N GLY A 30 10.74 26.35 -1.70
CA GLY A 30 11.64 26.84 -0.67
C GLY A 30 11.38 26.25 0.72
N PHE A 31 10.66 25.13 0.81
CA PHE A 31 10.44 24.41 2.07
C PHE A 31 11.24 23.10 2.07
N GLU A 32 12.10 22.91 3.05
CA GLU A 32 12.83 21.65 3.19
C GLU A 32 11.85 20.52 3.56
N CYS A 33 11.77 19.51 2.69
CA CYS A 33 10.92 18.35 2.88
C CYS A 33 11.79 17.14 3.22
N SER A 34 11.38 16.36 4.22
CA SER A 34 11.98 15.08 4.52
C SER A 34 10.88 14.04 4.52
N LEU A 35 11.03 13.02 3.69
CA LEU A 35 10.17 11.84 3.74
C LEU A 35 10.37 11.20 5.10
N THR A 36 9.41 11.41 5.99
CA THR A 36 9.24 10.55 7.16
C THR A 36 8.62 9.28 6.62
N ASN A 37 9.44 8.49 5.92
CA ASN A 37 9.18 7.10 5.70
C ASN A 37 8.95 6.53 7.10
N ALA A 38 7.70 6.29 7.43
CA ALA A 38 7.32 5.53 8.61
C ALA A 38 7.75 4.08 8.35
N MET A 39 9.05 3.84 8.16
CA MET A 39 9.61 2.55 8.43
C MET A 39 9.47 2.35 9.94
N SER A 40 8.67 1.35 10.26
CA SER A 40 8.48 0.76 11.58
C SER A 40 7.46 1.45 12.49
N THR A 41 6.27 1.73 12.00
CA THR A 41 5.10 1.30 12.80
C THR A 41 4.89 -0.18 12.49
N PRO A 42 4.68 -1.08 13.48
CA PRO A 42 4.24 -2.43 13.17
C PRO A 42 2.94 -2.31 12.40
N VAL A 43 3.02 -2.49 11.08
CA VAL A 43 1.83 -2.69 10.26
C VAL A 43 1.10 -3.85 10.91
N GLN A 44 -0.20 -3.68 11.19
CA GLN A 44 -1.01 -4.77 11.72
C GLN A 44 -1.00 -5.88 10.67
N THR A 45 -0.09 -6.84 10.79
CA THR A 45 0.00 -7.99 9.91
C THR A 45 -0.79 -9.11 10.53
N GLU A 46 -1.68 -9.70 9.76
CA GLU A 46 -2.43 -10.88 10.16
C GLU A 46 -1.84 -12.10 9.47
N THR A 47 -1.62 -13.17 10.24
CA THR A 47 -1.17 -14.45 9.69
C THR A 47 -2.37 -15.38 9.59
N LYS A 48 -2.73 -15.75 8.36
CA LYS A 48 -3.77 -16.75 8.10
C LYS A 48 -3.17 -18.04 7.62
N VAL A 49 -3.67 -19.14 8.16
CA VAL A 49 -3.32 -20.49 7.70
C VAL A 49 -4.39 -20.97 6.72
N PHE A 50 -3.95 -21.49 5.57
CA PHE A 50 -4.79 -22.08 4.54
C PHE A 50 -4.52 -23.58 4.47
N SER A 51 -5.57 -24.39 4.53
CA SER A 51 -5.47 -25.83 4.34
C SER A 51 -5.29 -26.14 2.85
N LYS A 52 -4.19 -26.81 2.49
CA LYS A 52 -3.93 -27.29 1.12
C LYS A 52 -4.33 -28.76 0.92
N ALA A 53 -5.29 -29.24 1.70
CA ALA A 53 -5.77 -30.62 1.65
C ALA A 53 -6.43 -30.92 0.29
N GLY A 54 -5.96 -31.97 -0.39
CA GLY A 54 -6.47 -32.36 -1.72
C GLY A 54 -5.85 -31.58 -2.90
N CYS A 55 -4.91 -30.67 -2.63
CA CYS A 55 -4.24 -29.88 -3.65
C CYS A 55 -2.87 -30.48 -4.03
N SER A 56 -2.50 -30.38 -5.31
CA SER A 56 -1.20 -30.87 -5.82
C SER A 56 -0.05 -29.93 -5.43
N THR A 57 1.16 -30.45 -5.21
CA THR A 57 2.35 -29.65 -4.83
C THR A 57 2.63 -28.49 -5.79
N ASP A 58 2.42 -28.70 -7.09
CA ASP A 58 2.62 -27.67 -8.12
C ASP A 58 1.62 -26.52 -7.97
N SER A 59 0.33 -26.86 -7.81
CA SER A 59 -0.75 -25.92 -7.55
C SER A 59 -0.51 -25.10 -6.28
N ILE A 60 0.02 -25.73 -5.22
CA ILE A 60 0.38 -25.07 -3.96
C ILE A 60 1.51 -24.07 -4.19
N GLN A 61 2.56 -24.48 -4.91
CA GLN A 61 3.72 -23.63 -5.19
C GLN A 61 3.32 -22.42 -6.04
N GLN A 62 2.44 -22.61 -7.02
CA GLN A 62 1.91 -21.52 -7.83
C GLN A 62 1.06 -20.55 -7.00
N ALA A 63 0.16 -21.05 -6.15
CA ALA A 63 -0.63 -20.23 -5.24
C ALA A 63 0.28 -19.42 -4.30
N ARG A 64 1.31 -20.04 -3.73
CA ARG A 64 2.31 -19.36 -2.89
C ARG A 64 3.04 -18.25 -3.65
N SER A 65 3.48 -18.53 -4.88
CA SER A 65 4.18 -17.54 -5.71
C SER A 65 3.27 -16.36 -6.07
N ALA A 66 2.00 -16.62 -6.38
CA ALA A 66 1.01 -15.58 -6.63
C ALA A 66 0.69 -14.76 -5.39
N LEU A 67 0.59 -15.39 -4.21
CA LEU A 67 0.44 -14.70 -2.93
C LEU A 67 1.65 -13.81 -2.64
N ALA A 68 2.87 -14.30 -2.83
CA ALA A 68 4.09 -13.51 -2.65
C ALA A 68 4.18 -12.31 -3.60
N GLN A 69 3.59 -12.40 -4.80
CA GLN A 69 3.48 -11.29 -5.75
C GLN A 69 2.31 -10.34 -5.46
N THR A 70 1.43 -10.68 -4.52
CA THR A 70 0.26 -9.85 -4.19
C THR A 70 0.68 -8.67 -3.31
N LYS A 71 0.41 -7.44 -3.78
CA LYS A 71 0.70 -6.21 -3.02
C LYS A 71 -0.05 -6.23 -1.68
N GLY A 72 0.69 -6.27 -0.57
CA GLY A 72 0.13 -6.39 0.78
C GLY A 72 0.39 -7.73 1.46
N VAL A 73 0.94 -8.73 0.76
CA VAL A 73 1.49 -9.93 1.39
C VAL A 73 2.91 -9.64 1.84
N VAL A 74 3.18 -9.94 3.10
CA VAL A 74 4.48 -9.72 3.75
C VAL A 74 5.31 -10.99 3.65
N GLU A 75 4.71 -12.14 3.96
CA GLU A 75 5.42 -13.41 3.99
C GLU A 75 4.49 -14.59 3.71
N THR A 76 5.05 -15.69 3.20
CA THR A 76 4.36 -16.97 3.03
C THR A 76 5.25 -18.09 3.57
N GLU A 77 4.79 -18.81 4.58
CA GLU A 77 5.46 -19.96 5.19
C GLU A 77 4.66 -21.24 4.94
N GLU A 78 5.33 -22.31 4.54
CA GLU A 78 4.70 -23.63 4.38
C GLU A 78 5.09 -24.53 5.54
N SER A 79 4.09 -25.05 6.25
CA SER A 79 4.30 -26.07 7.26
C SER A 79 4.33 -27.45 6.61
N ALA A 80 5.53 -28.03 6.54
CA ALA A 80 5.78 -29.34 5.92
C ALA A 80 5.07 -30.51 6.62
N GLY A 81 4.66 -30.35 7.88
CA GLY A 81 4.00 -31.38 8.67
C GLY A 81 2.49 -31.51 8.37
N ASP A 82 1.78 -30.39 8.26
CA ASP A 82 0.31 -30.36 8.33
C ASP A 82 -0.37 -30.04 7.00
N GLN A 83 0.41 -29.98 5.91
CA GLN A 83 -0.09 -29.54 4.62
C GLN A 83 -0.90 -28.22 4.74
N SER A 84 -0.26 -27.20 5.29
CA SER A 84 -0.88 -25.90 5.51
C SER A 84 0.08 -24.76 5.16
N LEU A 85 -0.45 -23.71 4.50
CA LEU A 85 0.32 -22.52 4.13
C LEU A 85 -0.10 -21.36 5.04
N ALA A 86 0.82 -20.88 5.86
CA ALA A 86 0.69 -19.64 6.60
C ALA A 86 1.03 -18.46 5.69
N VAL A 87 0.17 -17.45 5.64
CA VAL A 87 0.36 -16.24 4.85
C VAL A 87 0.22 -15.06 5.79
N THR A 88 1.29 -14.29 5.92
CA THR A 88 1.31 -13.04 6.67
C THR A 88 1.04 -11.91 5.71
N PHE A 89 -0.03 -11.17 5.96
CA PHE A 89 -0.49 -10.12 5.07
C PHE A 89 -1.01 -8.92 5.86
N VAL A 90 -1.20 -7.83 5.14
CA VAL A 90 -1.70 -6.58 5.69
C VAL A 90 -3.19 -6.47 5.36
N PRO A 91 -4.12 -6.61 6.33
CA PRO A 91 -5.55 -6.57 6.11
C PRO A 91 -6.04 -5.21 5.57
N SER A 92 -5.24 -4.14 5.72
CA SER A 92 -5.51 -2.84 5.10
C SER A 92 -5.12 -2.74 3.63
N LEU A 93 -4.32 -3.68 3.10
CA LEU A 93 -3.90 -3.73 1.69
C LEU A 93 -4.53 -4.89 0.93
N VAL A 94 -4.73 -6.03 1.59
CA VAL A 94 -5.29 -7.23 0.99
C VAL A 94 -6.18 -7.95 2.00
N SER A 95 -7.39 -8.33 1.58
CA SER A 95 -8.34 -9.03 2.43
C SER A 95 -8.18 -10.55 2.33
N VAL A 96 -8.63 -11.25 3.37
CA VAL A 96 -8.63 -12.72 3.45
C VAL A 96 -9.29 -13.38 2.25
N GLU A 97 -10.37 -12.79 1.73
CA GLU A 97 -11.11 -13.29 0.56
C GLU A 97 -10.20 -13.34 -0.66
N ARG A 98 -9.42 -12.28 -0.89
CA ARG A 98 -8.50 -12.20 -2.03
C ARG A 98 -7.40 -13.27 -1.98
N LEU A 99 -6.89 -13.55 -0.79
CA LEU A 99 -5.93 -14.63 -0.56
C LEU A 99 -6.59 -16.02 -0.76
N GLY A 100 -7.86 -16.15 -0.35
CA GLY A 100 -8.68 -17.31 -0.59
C GLY A 100 -8.95 -17.55 -2.08
N GLU A 101 -9.18 -16.50 -2.86
CA GLU A 101 -9.34 -16.61 -4.33
C GLU A 101 -8.08 -17.20 -4.96
N VAL A 102 -6.89 -16.69 -4.62
CA VAL A 102 -5.63 -17.22 -5.17
C VAL A 102 -5.42 -18.70 -4.81
N MET A 103 -5.81 -19.11 -3.61
CA MET A 103 -5.82 -20.51 -3.17
C MET A 103 -6.93 -21.34 -3.87
N SER A 104 -8.03 -20.71 -4.24
CA SER A 104 -9.20 -21.32 -4.87
C SER A 104 -9.12 -21.35 -6.40
N CYS A 105 -8.23 -20.57 -7.03
CA CYS A 105 -8.01 -20.46 -8.48
C CYS A 105 -7.44 -21.73 -9.13
N LEU A 106 -7.35 -22.83 -8.39
CA LEU A 106 -6.78 -24.10 -8.82
C LEU A 106 -7.78 -25.00 -9.57
N VAL A 107 -8.99 -24.48 -9.84
CA VAL A 107 -9.89 -25.07 -10.84
C VAL A 107 -9.67 -24.35 -12.17
N PRO A 108 -9.29 -25.05 -13.26
CA PRO A 108 -9.12 -24.42 -14.55
C PRO A 108 -10.47 -24.10 -15.19
N ASP A 109 -10.56 -22.85 -15.67
CA ASP A 109 -11.26 -22.40 -16.86
C ASP A 109 -12.81 -22.38 -16.88
N ALA A 110 -13.38 -21.18 -16.79
CA ALA A 110 -14.26 -20.62 -17.82
C ALA A 110 -14.75 -19.20 -17.45
N GLN A 111 -14.29 -18.19 -18.20
CA GLN A 111 -15.03 -16.99 -18.67
C GLN A 111 -15.74 -16.08 -17.62
N GLU A 112 -15.59 -14.75 -17.54
CA GLU A 112 -15.17 -13.69 -18.46
C GLU A 112 -14.72 -12.47 -17.60
N GLY A 113 -13.89 -11.57 -18.16
CA GLY A 113 -13.69 -10.23 -17.59
C GLY A 113 -14.99 -9.39 -17.61
N PRO A 114 -15.05 -8.20 -17.00
CA PRO A 114 -13.95 -7.28 -16.76
C PRO A 114 -13.76 -6.92 -15.28
N SER A 115 -12.52 -6.56 -14.96
CA SER A 115 -12.17 -5.44 -14.08
C SER A 115 -13.36 -4.61 -13.57
N PRO A 116 -13.62 -4.55 -12.25
CA PRO A 116 -13.92 -3.26 -11.67
C PRO A 116 -12.60 -2.49 -11.73
N ARG A 117 -12.45 -1.68 -12.78
CA ARG A 117 -11.61 -0.48 -12.68
C ARG A 117 -12.28 0.36 -11.62
N SER A 118 -11.79 0.25 -10.40
CA SER A 118 -11.49 1.38 -9.53
C SER A 118 -10.98 0.82 -8.22
N SER A 119 -9.69 0.61 -8.17
CA SER A 119 -8.99 1.10 -6.99
C SER A 119 -7.98 2.07 -7.59
N SER A 120 -8.42 3.32 -7.72
CA SER A 120 -7.51 4.44 -7.84
C SER A 120 -6.32 4.13 -6.93
N GLY A 121 -5.11 4.18 -7.46
CA GLY A 121 -3.91 3.77 -6.75
C GLY A 121 -3.57 4.78 -5.65
N VAL A 122 -4.47 5.02 -4.72
CA VAL A 122 -4.36 6.11 -3.77
C VAL A 122 -3.50 5.63 -2.61
N GLU A 123 -2.32 6.21 -2.48
CA GLU A 123 -1.43 6.05 -1.33
C GLU A 123 -1.35 7.34 -0.54
N ALA A 124 -1.05 7.23 0.75
CA ALA A 124 -0.84 8.38 1.62
C ALA A 124 0.60 8.36 2.12
N VAL A 125 1.33 9.45 1.89
CA VAL A 125 2.67 9.66 2.44
C VAL A 125 2.62 10.73 3.52
N LYS A 126 3.31 10.48 4.63
CA LYS A 126 3.60 11.50 5.63
C LYS A 126 5.01 12.03 5.40
N MET A 127 5.14 13.34 5.43
CA MET A 127 6.36 14.08 5.16
C MET A 127 6.53 15.15 6.23
N ARG A 128 7.77 15.31 6.69
CA ARG A 128 8.16 16.39 7.59
C ARG A 128 8.55 17.57 6.73
N ILE A 129 8.07 18.75 7.09
CA ILE A 129 8.37 19.99 6.37
C ILE A 129 9.00 20.95 7.36
N GLU A 130 10.28 21.22 7.18
CA GLU A 130 11.03 22.19 7.97
C GLU A 130 10.70 23.62 7.48
N GLY A 131 10.71 24.58 8.40
CA GLY A 131 10.37 25.98 8.09
C GLY A 131 8.87 26.30 8.04
N MET A 132 7.99 25.36 8.40
CA MET A 132 6.55 25.60 8.52
C MET A 132 6.20 26.36 9.82
N VAL A 133 6.53 27.66 9.89
CA VAL A 133 6.41 28.46 11.13
C VAL A 133 5.08 29.23 11.21
N CYS A 134 4.40 29.44 10.08
CA CYS A 134 3.22 30.31 10.00
C CYS A 134 2.00 29.60 9.40
N LEU A 135 0.80 30.02 9.82
CA LEU A 135 -0.50 29.61 9.24
C LEU A 135 -0.61 29.94 7.73
N SER A 136 0.20 30.88 7.25
CA SER A 136 0.31 31.24 5.84
C SER A 136 1.08 30.18 5.03
N CYS A 137 2.07 29.52 5.65
CA CYS A 137 2.89 28.49 5.02
C CYS A 137 2.06 27.22 4.76
N THR A 138 1.23 26.83 5.73
CA THR A 138 0.33 25.67 5.59
C THR A 138 -0.60 25.79 4.39
N THR A 139 -1.24 26.95 4.29
CA THR A 139 -2.20 27.25 3.23
C THR A 139 -1.53 27.27 1.85
N THR A 140 -0.28 27.72 1.79
CA THR A 140 0.52 27.74 0.56
C THR A 140 0.82 26.32 0.08
N ILE A 141 1.30 25.47 0.99
CA ILE A 141 1.63 24.07 0.70
C ILE A 141 0.36 23.29 0.30
N GLU A 142 -0.71 23.40 1.08
CA GLU A 142 -1.99 22.74 0.78
C GLU A 142 -2.57 23.18 -0.57
N GLY A 143 -2.55 24.49 -0.83
CA GLY A 143 -3.08 25.06 -2.06
C GLY A 143 -2.28 24.72 -3.31
N LYS A 144 -0.96 24.49 -3.19
CA LYS A 144 -0.11 24.11 -4.33
C LYS A 144 -0.10 22.60 -4.55
N ILE A 145 0.17 21.82 -3.51
CA ILE A 145 0.22 20.35 -3.61
C ILE A 145 -1.16 19.80 -3.94
N GLY A 146 -2.23 20.34 -3.35
CA GLY A 146 -3.61 19.97 -3.69
C GLY A 146 -4.03 20.31 -5.13
N LYS A 147 -3.26 21.15 -5.87
CA LYS A 147 -3.50 21.43 -7.30
C LYS A 147 -2.75 20.46 -8.23
N LEU A 148 -1.85 19.63 -7.71
CA LEU A 148 -1.13 18.66 -8.52
C LEU A 148 -2.09 17.57 -9.02
N LYS A 149 -2.06 17.30 -10.33
CA LYS A 149 -2.95 16.29 -10.94
C LYS A 149 -2.63 14.90 -10.42
N GLY A 150 -3.54 14.32 -9.64
CA GLY A 150 -3.36 13.02 -9.00
C GLY A 150 -3.10 13.12 -7.50
N VAL A 151 -3.08 14.32 -6.92
CA VAL A 151 -3.20 14.50 -5.47
C VAL A 151 -4.68 14.59 -5.13
N GLU A 152 -5.13 13.72 -4.23
CA GLU A 152 -6.52 13.64 -3.78
C GLU A 152 -6.75 14.54 -2.56
N LYS A 153 -5.77 14.59 -1.65
CA LYS A 153 -5.86 15.38 -0.43
C LYS A 153 -4.48 15.70 0.15
N ILE A 154 -4.37 16.84 0.82
CA ILE A 154 -3.22 17.17 1.66
C ILE A 154 -3.74 17.72 2.99
N LYS A 155 -3.14 17.28 4.11
CA LYS A 155 -3.50 17.67 5.48
C LYS A 155 -2.37 17.48 6.47
#